data_AF-A0A0C2FHI9-F1
#
_entry.id   AF-A0A0C2FHI9-F1
#
_cell.length_a   1.000
_cell.length_b   1.000
_cell.length_c   1.000
_cell.angle_alpha   90.00
_cell.angle_beta   90.00
_cell.angle_gamma   90.00
#
_symmetry.space_group_name_H-M   'P 1'
#
loop_
_entity.id
_entity.type
_entity.pdbx_description
1 polymer ?
#
loop_
_entity_poly.entity_id
_entity_poly.type
_entity_poly.pdbx_seq_one_letter_code
_entity_poly.pdbx_strand_id
1 'polypeptide(L)'
;MHLRLISPAYVAMVKDLVLNIHMILSDTVKLKEFANDFEMTIDLMYRVAKGYQTNPDLRLTWLLNMASRHADRELYCEAGQCVLHAAALAAEYIAMSTTDGFMPRGAVDFERISDNILEESAVSDDVLSPDVEGICESRHFTAAGLVNLVEKSMAFFEKAHMYELMPDVFRIVEPIVREWRDYRRLGAIYARLSEALGRIEPTVSITEDTADAWLSPLAG
;
A
#
# COMPACT_ATOMS: atom_id res chain seq x y z
N MET A 1 27.75 -35.38 26.47
CA MET A 1 26.57 -35.60 25.59
C MET A 1 25.49 -34.60 25.99
N HIS A 2 25.59 -33.36 25.49
CA HIS A 2 24.58 -32.33 25.74
C HIS A 2 23.45 -32.49 24.72
N LEU A 3 22.39 -33.22 25.10
CA LEU A 3 21.09 -33.07 24.47
C LEU A 3 20.61 -31.65 24.79
N ARG A 4 20.80 -30.72 23.85
CA ARG A 4 20.09 -29.44 23.88
C ARG A 4 18.60 -29.77 23.80
N LEU A 5 17.91 -29.69 24.93
CA LEU A 5 16.45 -29.75 24.99
C LEU A 5 15.93 -28.65 24.06
N ILE A 6 15.25 -29.06 22.99
CA ILE A 6 14.56 -28.13 22.10
C ILE A 6 13.61 -27.33 22.98
N SER A 7 13.74 -26.00 22.98
CA SER A 7 12.94 -25.16 23.87
C SER A 7 11.44 -25.31 23.54
N PRO A 8 10.55 -25.28 24.54
CA PRO A 8 9.10 -25.31 24.30
C PRO A 8 8.64 -24.20 23.34
N ALA A 9 9.31 -23.04 23.38
CA ALA A 9 9.07 -21.92 22.47
C ALA A 9 9.39 -22.27 21.00
N TYR A 10 10.52 -22.94 20.73
CA TYR A 10 10.86 -23.39 19.38
C TYR A 10 9.84 -24.41 18.85
N VAL A 11 9.37 -25.33 19.69
CA VAL A 11 8.34 -26.30 19.30
C VAL A 11 7.02 -25.62 18.96
N ALA A 12 6.63 -24.57 19.69
CA ALA A 12 5.44 -23.78 19.39
C ALA A 12 5.58 -23.05 18.05
N MET A 13 6.69 -22.33 17.83
CA MET A 13 6.99 -21.62 16.59
C MET A 13 6.94 -22.54 15.36
N VAL A 14 7.55 -23.74 15.45
CA VAL A 14 7.51 -24.72 14.35
C VAL A 14 6.08 -25.23 14.09
N LYS A 15 5.28 -25.43 15.14
CA LYS A 15 3.87 -25.85 14.98
C LYS A 15 3.05 -24.75 14.31
N ASP A 16 3.21 -23.49 14.72
CA ASP A 16 2.50 -22.36 14.16
C ASP A 16 2.87 -22.16 12.69
N LEU A 17 4.14 -22.31 12.34
CA LEU A 17 4.61 -22.30 10.95
C LEU A 17 3.97 -23.42 10.12
N VAL A 18 3.93 -24.65 10.64
CA VAL A 18 3.31 -25.79 9.94
C VAL A 18 1.81 -25.57 9.75
N LEU A 19 1.11 -25.04 10.77
CA LEU A 19 -0.31 -24.70 10.66
C LEU A 19 -0.54 -23.61 9.62
N ASN A 20 0.28 -22.56 9.61
CA ASN A 20 0.19 -21.49 8.62
C ASN A 20 0.38 -22.02 7.20
N ILE A 21 1.42 -22.82 6.96
CA ILE A 21 1.66 -23.44 5.65
C ILE A 21 0.49 -24.34 5.24
N HIS A 22 -0.06 -25.14 6.16
CA HIS A 22 -1.22 -25.97 5.86
C HIS A 22 -2.45 -25.13 5.48
N MET A 23 -2.71 -24.01 6.15
CA MET A 23 -3.79 -23.08 5.80
C MET A 23 -3.58 -22.47 4.41
N ILE A 24 -2.38 -21.96 4.12
CA ILE A 24 -2.03 -21.40 2.81
C ILE A 24 -2.26 -22.43 1.70
N LEU A 25 -1.79 -23.67 1.89
CA LEU A 25 -1.96 -24.73 0.89
C LEU A 25 -3.43 -25.10 0.69
N SER A 26 -4.20 -25.22 1.79
CA SER A 26 -5.64 -25.49 1.75
C SER A 26 -6.40 -24.41 0.97
N ASP A 27 -6.10 -23.15 1.24
CA ASP A 27 -6.75 -22.03 0.57
C ASP A 27 -6.32 -21.90 -0.90
N THR A 28 -5.06 -22.19 -1.20
CA THR A 28 -4.55 -22.22 -2.58
C THR A 28 -5.22 -23.32 -3.43
N VAL A 29 -5.55 -24.48 -2.83
CA VAL A 29 -6.32 -25.52 -3.51
C VAL A 29 -7.74 -25.03 -3.80
N LYS A 30 -8.40 -24.42 -2.81
CA LYS A 30 -9.75 -23.87 -2.95
C LYS A 30 -9.84 -22.75 -3.99
N LEU A 31 -8.78 -21.98 -4.23
CA LEU A 31 -8.76 -20.96 -5.30
C LEU A 31 -9.14 -21.55 -6.67
N LYS A 32 -8.78 -22.81 -6.94
CA LYS A 32 -9.15 -23.48 -8.20
C LYS A 32 -10.61 -23.90 -8.21
N GLU A 33 -11.13 -24.35 -7.07
CA GLU A 33 -12.51 -24.82 -6.90
C GLU A 33 -13.50 -23.65 -7.05
N PHE A 34 -13.15 -22.48 -6.51
CA PHE A 34 -14.00 -21.29 -6.50
C PHE A 34 -13.61 -20.26 -7.57
N ALA A 35 -12.85 -20.62 -8.60
CA ALA A 35 -12.34 -19.68 -9.61
C ALA A 35 -13.43 -18.86 -10.34
N ASN A 36 -14.68 -19.34 -10.35
CA ASN A 36 -15.83 -18.66 -10.95
C ASN A 36 -16.60 -17.77 -9.97
N ASP A 37 -16.33 -17.87 -8.67
CA ASP A 37 -16.90 -17.03 -7.61
C ASP A 37 -15.88 -15.95 -7.26
N PHE A 38 -16.16 -14.71 -7.68
CA PHE A 38 -15.23 -13.60 -7.52
C PHE A 38 -14.97 -13.26 -6.06
N GLU A 39 -16.02 -13.12 -5.26
CA GLU A 39 -15.92 -12.73 -3.85
C GLU A 39 -15.17 -13.78 -3.05
N MET A 40 -15.53 -15.06 -3.23
CA MET A 40 -14.82 -16.15 -2.58
C MET A 40 -13.37 -16.25 -3.03
N THR A 41 -13.09 -16.02 -4.32
CA THR A 41 -11.71 -15.99 -4.82
C THR A 41 -10.91 -14.87 -4.16
N ILE A 42 -11.45 -13.66 -4.07
CA ILE A 42 -10.77 -12.53 -3.42
C ILE A 42 -10.55 -12.80 -1.92
N ASP A 43 -11.54 -13.34 -1.20
CA ASP A 43 -11.38 -13.73 0.22
C ASP A 43 -10.25 -14.76 0.40
N LEU A 44 -10.24 -15.81 -0.43
CA LEU A 44 -9.18 -16.82 -0.42
C LEU A 44 -7.81 -16.21 -0.73
N MET A 45 -7.73 -15.30 -1.70
CA MET A 45 -6.49 -14.60 -2.03
C MET A 45 -5.99 -13.74 -0.87
N TYR A 46 -6.88 -13.01 -0.19
CA TYR A 46 -6.53 -12.22 0.98
C TYR A 46 -6.03 -13.12 2.12
N ARG A 47 -6.67 -14.27 2.37
CA ARG A 47 -6.22 -15.24 3.37
C ARG A 47 -4.84 -15.82 3.05
N VAL A 48 -4.59 -16.17 1.79
CA VAL A 48 -3.25 -16.61 1.34
C VAL A 48 -2.23 -15.49 1.51
N ALA A 49 -2.55 -14.27 1.09
CA ALA A 49 -1.69 -13.11 1.27
C ALA A 49 -1.37 -12.87 2.76
N LYS A 50 -2.34 -13.08 3.65
CA LYS A 50 -2.18 -12.92 5.09
C LYS A 50 -1.26 -14.00 5.67
N GLY A 51 -1.36 -15.23 5.18
CA GLY A 51 -0.42 -16.30 5.54
C GLY A 51 1.04 -15.98 5.19
N TYR A 52 1.27 -15.16 4.16
CA TYR A 52 2.60 -14.69 3.74
C TYR A 52 3.04 -13.36 4.37
N GLN A 53 2.45 -12.91 5.47
CA GLN A 53 2.84 -11.64 6.13
C GLN A 53 4.33 -11.54 6.49
N THR A 54 5.01 -12.66 6.74
CA THR A 54 6.45 -12.69 7.04
C THR A 54 7.34 -12.65 5.78
N ASN A 55 6.77 -12.77 4.57
CA ASN A 55 7.50 -12.66 3.31
C ASN A 55 6.95 -11.48 2.48
N PRO A 56 7.65 -10.34 2.48
CA PRO A 56 7.15 -9.11 1.84
C PRO A 56 6.97 -9.24 0.32
N ASP A 57 7.83 -9.98 -0.38
CA ASP A 57 7.70 -10.16 -1.84
C ASP A 57 6.45 -10.97 -2.22
N LEU A 58 6.15 -12.03 -1.47
CA LEU A 58 4.94 -12.81 -1.67
C LEU A 58 3.69 -12.01 -1.29
N ARG A 59 3.71 -11.34 -0.12
CA ARG A 59 2.62 -10.43 0.29
C ARG A 59 2.34 -9.38 -0.79
N LEU A 60 3.38 -8.71 -1.28
CA LEU A 60 3.31 -7.74 -2.37
C LEU A 60 2.70 -8.35 -3.64
N THR A 61 3.16 -9.52 -4.04
CA THR A 61 2.68 -10.22 -5.25
C THR A 61 1.17 -10.49 -5.16
N TRP A 62 0.68 -10.97 -4.02
CA TRP A 62 -0.74 -11.23 -3.83
C TRP A 62 -1.58 -9.95 -3.83
N LEU A 63 -1.13 -8.89 -3.15
CA LEU A 63 -1.81 -7.59 -3.15
C LEU A 63 -1.95 -7.04 -4.58
N LEU A 64 -0.88 -7.10 -5.38
CA LEU A 64 -0.91 -6.65 -6.78
C LEU A 64 -1.77 -7.55 -7.67
N ASN A 65 -1.83 -8.86 -7.41
CA ASN A 65 -2.73 -9.77 -8.12
C ASN A 65 -4.20 -9.47 -7.82
N MET A 66 -4.54 -9.25 -6.55
CA MET A 66 -5.88 -8.83 -6.14
C MET A 66 -6.26 -7.50 -6.79
N ALA A 67 -5.35 -6.52 -6.79
CA ALA A 67 -5.56 -5.24 -7.48
C ALA A 67 -5.89 -5.43 -8.97
N SER A 68 -5.15 -6.30 -9.67
CA SER A 68 -5.42 -6.60 -11.08
C SER A 68 -6.80 -7.20 -11.28
N ARG A 69 -7.21 -8.16 -10.44
CA ARG A 69 -8.52 -8.82 -10.54
C ARG A 69 -9.68 -7.88 -10.24
N HIS A 70 -9.53 -6.98 -9.28
CA HIS A 70 -10.49 -5.91 -9.03
C HIS A 70 -10.59 -4.98 -10.24
N ALA A 71 -9.45 -4.57 -10.82
CA ALA A 71 -9.42 -3.72 -12.00
C ALA A 71 -10.06 -4.37 -13.23
N ASP A 72 -9.89 -5.68 -13.44
CA ASP A 72 -10.52 -6.44 -14.54
C ASP A 72 -12.07 -6.45 -14.45
N ARG A 73 -12.63 -6.19 -13.26
CA ARG A 73 -14.06 -6.03 -13.00
C ARG A 73 -14.48 -4.57 -12.79
N GLU A 74 -13.61 -3.62 -13.08
CA GLU A 74 -13.84 -2.18 -12.89
C GLU A 74 -14.12 -1.78 -11.43
N LEU A 75 -13.75 -2.63 -10.47
CA LEU A 75 -13.79 -2.36 -9.03
C LEU A 75 -12.56 -1.52 -8.63
N TYR A 76 -12.55 -0.26 -9.07
CA TYR A 76 -11.35 0.57 -8.99
C TYR A 76 -11.01 1.03 -7.57
N CYS A 77 -11.99 1.13 -6.66
CA CYS A 77 -11.73 1.50 -5.28
C CYS A 77 -10.88 0.43 -4.59
N GLU A 78 -11.32 -0.82 -4.66
CA GLU A 78 -10.65 -2.00 -4.10
C GLU A 78 -9.30 -2.23 -4.78
N ALA A 79 -9.21 -2.02 -6.09
CA ALA A 79 -7.94 -2.06 -6.82
C ALA A 79 -6.96 -1.00 -6.29
N GLY A 80 -7.43 0.23 -6.08
CA GLY A 80 -6.64 1.34 -5.52
C GLY A 80 -6.16 1.04 -4.10
N GLN A 81 -7.02 0.48 -3.25
CA GLN A 81 -6.69 0.06 -1.88
C GLN A 81 -5.65 -1.07 -1.88
N CYS A 82 -5.80 -2.11 -2.71
CA CYS A 82 -4.80 -3.18 -2.80
C CYS A 82 -3.40 -2.65 -3.17
N VAL A 83 -3.32 -1.69 -4.09
CA VAL A 83 -2.05 -1.03 -4.45
C VAL A 83 -1.56 -0.10 -3.34
N LEU A 84 -2.46 0.56 -2.60
CA LEU A 84 -2.11 1.39 -1.44
C LEU A 84 -1.46 0.54 -0.34
N HIS A 85 -2.02 -0.62 -0.03
CA HIS A 85 -1.42 -1.61 0.87
C HIS A 85 -0.05 -2.09 0.36
N ALA A 86 0.08 -2.37 -0.93
CA ALA A 86 1.38 -2.70 -1.53
C ALA A 86 2.42 -1.58 -1.36
N ALA A 87 1.99 -0.32 -1.47
CA ALA A 87 2.85 0.84 -1.24
C ALA A 87 3.23 1.00 0.25
N ALA A 88 2.30 0.79 1.16
CA ALA A 88 2.55 0.84 2.60
C ALA A 88 3.54 -0.25 3.03
N LEU A 89 3.37 -1.48 2.53
CA LEU A 89 4.31 -2.58 2.74
C LEU A 89 5.71 -2.23 2.20
N ALA A 90 5.79 -1.68 0.99
CA ALA A 90 7.08 -1.26 0.43
C ALA A 90 7.73 -0.16 1.28
N ALA A 91 6.96 0.84 1.73
CA ALA A 91 7.45 1.89 2.61
C ALA A 91 7.98 1.33 3.95
N GLU A 92 7.27 0.37 4.56
CA GLU A 92 7.66 -0.27 5.81
C GLU A 92 9.05 -0.92 5.71
N TYR A 93 9.26 -1.74 4.68
CA TYR A 93 10.52 -2.44 4.50
C TYR A 93 11.66 -1.53 4.01
N ILE A 94 11.34 -0.49 3.22
CA ILE A 94 12.32 0.53 2.87
C ILE A 94 12.79 1.28 4.13
N ALA A 95 11.88 1.64 5.04
CA ALA A 95 12.21 2.34 6.28
C ALA A 95 13.13 1.55 7.22
N MET A 96 13.19 0.22 7.08
CA MET A 96 14.17 -0.62 7.79
C MET A 96 15.58 -0.52 7.19
N SER A 97 15.68 -0.20 5.91
CA SER A 97 16.94 -0.24 5.15
C SER A 97 17.57 1.14 4.96
N THR A 98 16.77 2.22 4.99
CA THR A 98 17.25 3.60 4.82
C THR A 98 16.74 4.52 5.93
N THR A 99 17.57 5.50 6.29
CA THR A 99 17.24 6.60 7.21
C THR A 99 17.10 7.93 6.49
N ASP A 100 16.94 7.91 5.16
CA ASP A 100 16.79 9.10 4.34
C ASP A 100 15.53 9.89 4.74
N GLY A 101 15.69 11.13 5.19
CA GLY A 101 14.58 11.93 5.73
C GLY A 101 13.48 12.32 4.73
N PHE A 102 13.67 12.04 3.44
CA PHE A 102 12.65 12.23 2.39
C PHE A 102 11.82 10.95 2.12
N MET A 103 12.19 9.82 2.71
CA MET A 103 11.41 8.57 2.63
C MET A 103 10.33 8.53 3.72
N PRO A 104 9.18 7.89 3.46
CA PRO A 104 8.17 7.68 4.50
C PRO A 104 8.69 6.76 5.61
N ARG A 105 8.12 6.93 6.80
CA ARG A 105 8.48 6.21 8.03
C ARG A 105 7.91 4.79 8.11
N GLY A 106 7.30 4.30 7.02
CA GLY A 106 6.61 3.02 6.95
C GLY A 106 5.11 3.15 6.76
N ALA A 107 4.36 2.11 7.11
CA ALA A 107 2.91 2.04 6.93
C ALA A 107 2.15 3.12 7.76
N VAL A 108 2.76 3.62 8.84
CA VAL A 108 2.19 4.68 9.68
C VAL A 108 1.89 5.97 8.92
N ASP A 109 2.66 6.31 7.89
CA ASP A 109 2.42 7.53 7.11
C ASP A 109 1.19 7.42 6.19
N PHE A 110 0.61 6.22 6.06
CA PHE A 110 -0.59 5.95 5.28
C PHE A 110 -1.86 5.88 6.14
N GLU A 111 -1.76 5.88 7.47
CA GLU A 111 -2.87 5.63 8.42
C GLU A 111 -4.06 6.58 8.21
N ARG A 112 -3.79 7.83 7.80
CA ARG A 112 -4.84 8.82 7.53
C ARG A 112 -5.65 8.55 6.26
N ILE A 113 -5.19 7.64 5.41
CA ILE A 113 -5.80 7.33 4.11
C ILE A 113 -6.69 6.09 4.21
N SER A 114 -6.28 5.09 4.99
CA SER A 114 -7.05 3.85 5.18
C SER A 114 -6.87 3.25 6.58
N ASP A 115 -7.98 2.91 7.22
CA ASP A 115 -8.03 2.42 8.61
C ASP A 115 -7.30 1.08 8.80
N ASN A 116 -7.30 0.23 7.77
CA ASN A 116 -6.71 -1.12 7.81
C ASN A 116 -5.24 -1.16 7.36
N ILE A 117 -4.62 -0.02 7.04
CA ILE A 117 -3.29 -0.01 6.41
C ILE A 117 -2.17 -0.51 7.33
N LEU A 118 -2.37 -0.40 8.64
CA LEU A 118 -1.43 -0.87 9.65
C LEU A 118 -1.34 -2.40 9.71
N GLU A 119 -2.17 -3.13 8.97
CA GLU A 119 -1.96 -4.57 8.72
C GLU A 119 -0.63 -4.86 8.00
N GLU A 120 -0.04 -3.87 7.31
CA GLU A 120 1.25 -4.00 6.62
C GLU A 120 2.44 -3.57 7.50
N SER A 121 2.19 -3.09 8.73
CA SER A 121 3.26 -2.74 9.68
C SER A 121 4.01 -3.99 10.14
N ALA A 122 5.33 -3.91 10.16
CA ALA A 122 6.19 -5.04 10.45
C ALA A 122 6.54 -5.07 11.95
N VAL A 123 5.55 -5.39 12.79
CA VAL A 123 5.61 -5.24 14.26
C VAL A 123 5.94 -6.52 15.03
N SER A 124 6.20 -7.66 14.37
CA SER A 124 6.43 -8.95 15.04
C SER A 124 7.88 -9.41 15.01
N ASP A 125 8.31 -10.15 16.03
CA ASP A 125 9.64 -10.78 16.13
C ASP A 125 9.97 -11.72 14.94
N ASP A 126 8.95 -12.20 14.22
CA ASP A 126 9.07 -13.09 13.05
C ASP A 126 9.20 -12.35 11.71
N VAL A 127 9.31 -11.01 11.71
CA VAL A 127 9.55 -10.21 10.50
C VAL A 127 10.96 -10.50 9.97
N LEU A 128 11.06 -10.78 8.67
CA LEU A 128 12.33 -10.99 8.01
C LEU A 128 13.01 -9.64 7.70
N SER A 129 14.27 -9.51 8.10
CA SER A 129 15.07 -8.32 7.75
C SER A 129 15.24 -8.23 6.22
N PRO A 130 15.20 -7.02 5.62
CA PRO A 130 15.53 -6.80 4.21
C PRO A 130 16.93 -7.30 3.81
N ASP A 131 17.86 -7.45 4.77
CA ASP A 131 19.23 -7.91 4.50
C ASP A 131 19.33 -9.43 4.23
N VAL A 132 18.23 -10.18 4.38
CA VAL A 132 18.19 -11.62 4.15
C VAL A 132 18.04 -11.91 2.66
N GLU A 133 18.89 -12.77 2.09
CA GLU A 133 18.79 -13.21 0.69
C GLU A 133 17.40 -13.80 0.39
N GLY A 134 16.79 -13.41 -0.73
CA GLY A 134 15.41 -13.79 -1.07
C GLY A 134 14.32 -12.92 -0.46
N ILE A 135 14.67 -11.85 0.28
CA ILE A 135 13.74 -10.88 0.87
C ILE A 135 13.96 -9.49 0.28
N CYS A 136 12.86 -8.81 -0.04
CA CYS A 136 12.83 -7.49 -0.67
C CYS A 136 13.53 -7.42 -2.05
N GLU A 137 13.50 -8.50 -2.83
CA GLU A 137 14.13 -8.55 -4.16
C GLU A 137 13.31 -7.86 -5.25
N SER A 138 12.02 -7.63 -5.00
CA SER A 138 11.16 -6.90 -5.92
C SER A 138 11.63 -5.46 -6.14
N ARG A 139 11.60 -5.02 -7.40
CA ARG A 139 11.89 -3.63 -7.82
C ARG A 139 11.03 -2.56 -7.11
N HIS A 140 9.96 -2.99 -6.47
CA HIS A 140 9.04 -2.12 -5.75
C HIS A 140 9.58 -1.66 -4.38
N PHE A 141 10.55 -2.37 -3.79
CA PHE A 141 11.23 -1.98 -2.54
C PHE A 141 12.34 -0.94 -2.77
N THR A 142 12.03 0.09 -3.58
CA THR A 142 12.92 1.22 -3.85
C THR A 142 12.11 2.51 -3.87
N ALA A 143 12.75 3.68 -3.71
CA ALA A 143 12.05 4.96 -3.82
C ALA A 143 11.30 5.12 -5.15
N ALA A 144 11.90 4.69 -6.27
CA ALA A 144 11.26 4.65 -7.59
C ALA A 144 10.08 3.67 -7.64
N GLY A 145 10.26 2.49 -7.06
CA GLY A 145 9.22 1.48 -6.93
C GLY A 145 8.01 1.97 -6.16
N LEU A 146 8.25 2.65 -5.03
CA LEU A 146 7.22 3.22 -4.16
C LEU A 146 6.45 4.35 -4.86
N VAL A 147 7.14 5.29 -5.51
CA VAL A 147 6.49 6.35 -6.32
C VAL A 147 5.56 5.72 -7.37
N ASN A 148 6.01 4.69 -8.08
CA ASN A 148 5.19 4.01 -9.08
C ASN A 148 3.94 3.34 -8.48
N LEU A 149 4.05 2.73 -7.29
CA LEU A 149 2.91 2.13 -6.60
C LEU A 149 1.90 3.21 -6.19
N VAL A 150 2.35 4.31 -5.59
CA VAL A 150 1.49 5.41 -5.16
C VAL A 150 0.81 6.09 -6.36
N GLU A 151 1.54 6.39 -7.44
CA GLU A 151 0.95 6.92 -8.68
C GLU A 151 -0.10 5.95 -9.28
N LYS A 152 0.13 4.63 -9.18
CA LYS A 152 -0.81 3.62 -9.66
C LYS A 152 -2.07 3.56 -8.78
N SER A 153 -1.93 3.64 -7.46
CA SER A 153 -3.05 3.71 -6.51
C SER A 153 -3.89 4.97 -6.77
N MET A 154 -3.26 6.14 -6.93
CA MET A 154 -3.96 7.38 -7.31
C MET A 154 -4.73 7.23 -8.62
N ALA A 155 -4.15 6.58 -9.63
CA ALA A 155 -4.84 6.37 -10.91
C ALA A 155 -6.09 5.50 -10.78
N PHE A 156 -6.11 4.56 -9.84
CA PHE A 156 -7.31 3.78 -9.52
C PHE A 156 -8.32 4.60 -8.74
N PHE A 157 -7.90 5.38 -7.74
CA PHE A 157 -8.80 6.27 -7.01
C PHE A 157 -9.47 7.32 -7.90
N GLU A 158 -8.75 7.89 -8.87
CA GLU A 158 -9.34 8.80 -9.85
C GLU A 158 -10.42 8.12 -10.70
N LYS A 159 -10.19 6.87 -11.14
CA LYS A 159 -11.19 6.07 -11.86
C LYS A 159 -12.38 5.68 -10.98
N ALA A 160 -12.16 5.51 -9.68
CA ALA A 160 -13.18 5.25 -8.68
C ALA A 160 -13.91 6.51 -8.21
N HIS A 161 -13.55 7.69 -8.73
CA HIS A 161 -14.06 9.00 -8.33
C HIS A 161 -13.80 9.36 -6.85
N MET A 162 -12.74 8.80 -6.26
CA MET A 162 -12.28 9.09 -4.89
C MET A 162 -11.29 10.26 -4.91
N TYR A 163 -11.72 11.42 -5.39
CA TYR A 163 -10.85 12.57 -5.66
C TYR A 163 -10.29 13.20 -4.38
N GLU A 164 -11.04 13.13 -3.28
CA GLU A 164 -10.70 13.65 -1.96
C GLU A 164 -9.42 13.01 -1.40
N LEU A 165 -9.20 11.73 -1.70
CA LEU A 165 -8.06 10.96 -1.18
C LEU A 165 -6.77 11.25 -1.95
N MET A 166 -6.86 11.68 -3.22
CA MET A 166 -5.71 11.79 -4.10
C MET A 166 -4.59 12.71 -3.57
N PRO A 167 -4.88 13.89 -2.96
CA PRO A 167 -3.85 14.73 -2.37
C PRO A 167 -3.10 14.05 -1.22
N ASP A 168 -3.82 13.39 -0.29
CA ASP A 168 -3.21 12.70 0.84
C ASP A 168 -2.37 11.50 0.36
N VAL A 169 -2.84 10.78 -0.67
CA VAL A 169 -2.07 9.69 -1.30
C VAL A 169 -0.79 10.22 -1.94
N PHE A 170 -0.86 11.32 -2.69
CA PHE A 170 0.34 11.90 -3.32
C PHE A 170 1.36 12.40 -2.29
N ARG A 171 0.88 12.99 -1.19
CA ARG A 171 1.73 13.57 -0.13
C ARG A 171 2.75 12.58 0.42
N ILE A 172 2.46 11.28 0.39
CA ILE A 172 3.39 10.22 0.81
C ILE A 172 4.72 10.28 0.05
N VAL A 173 4.66 10.51 -1.26
CA VAL A 173 5.82 10.43 -2.16
C VAL A 173 6.28 11.78 -2.69
N GLU A 174 5.55 12.85 -2.38
CA GLU A 174 5.94 14.21 -2.73
C GLU A 174 7.37 14.57 -2.29
N PRO A 175 7.83 14.25 -1.06
CA PRO A 175 9.21 14.55 -0.65
C PRO A 175 10.26 13.86 -1.53
N ILE A 176 9.99 12.62 -1.95
CA ILE A 176 10.86 11.84 -2.84
C ILE A 176 10.98 12.52 -4.21
N VAL A 177 9.85 12.90 -4.80
CA VAL A 177 9.82 13.55 -6.13
C VAL A 177 10.51 14.92 -6.09
N ARG A 178 10.35 15.66 -4.97
CA ARG A 178 11.06 16.93 -4.74
C ARG A 178 12.57 16.73 -4.63
N GLU A 179 13.02 15.70 -3.91
CA GLU A 179 14.43 15.37 -3.79
C GLU A 179 15.07 15.05 -5.15
N TRP A 180 14.34 14.34 -6.03
CA TRP A 180 14.78 14.08 -7.40
C TRP A 180 14.80 15.32 -8.30
N ARG A 181 14.22 16.45 -7.85
CA ARG A 181 14.09 17.70 -8.62
C ARG A 181 13.37 17.50 -9.96
N ASP A 182 12.49 16.50 -10.05
CA ASP A 182 11.67 16.26 -11.23
C ASP A 182 10.42 17.14 -11.20
N TYR A 183 10.63 18.44 -11.39
CA TYR A 183 9.55 19.43 -11.37
C TYR A 183 8.56 19.26 -12.53
N ARG A 184 8.95 18.55 -13.60
CA ARG A 184 8.04 18.22 -14.70
C ARG A 184 7.00 17.20 -14.22
N ARG A 185 7.45 16.12 -13.58
CA ARG A 185 6.55 15.14 -12.97
C ARG A 185 5.69 15.79 -11.89
N LEU A 186 6.29 16.59 -11.01
CA LEU A 186 5.56 17.30 -9.96
C LEU A 186 4.45 18.20 -10.53
N GLY A 187 4.75 18.97 -11.58
CA GLY A 187 3.76 19.80 -12.27
C GLY A 187 2.62 18.98 -12.90
N ALA A 188 2.94 17.83 -13.51
CA ALA A 188 1.92 16.94 -14.08
C ALA A 188 1.00 16.35 -13.01
N ILE A 189 1.54 15.96 -11.85
CA ILE A 189 0.74 15.43 -10.74
C ILE A 189 -0.16 16.52 -10.15
N TYR A 190 0.37 17.72 -9.90
CA TYR A 190 -0.46 18.83 -9.41
C TYR A 190 -1.54 19.25 -10.40
N ALA A 191 -1.27 19.23 -11.70
CA ALA A 191 -2.29 19.49 -12.72
C ALA A 191 -3.42 18.45 -12.66
N ARG A 192 -3.08 17.17 -12.50
CA ARG A 192 -4.06 16.09 -12.34
C ARG A 192 -4.86 16.20 -11.03
N LEU A 193 -4.20 16.55 -9.92
CA LEU A 193 -4.88 16.83 -8.66
C LEU A 193 -5.83 18.01 -8.78
N SER A 194 -5.42 19.08 -9.46
CA SER A 194 -6.29 20.23 -9.71
C SER A 194 -7.52 19.86 -10.52
N GLU A 195 -7.37 19.02 -11.54
CA GLU A 195 -8.51 18.52 -12.33
C GLU A 195 -9.44 17.65 -11.48
N ALA A 196 -8.88 16.72 -10.69
CA ALA A 196 -9.63 15.84 -9.81
C ALA A 196 -10.44 16.62 -8.75
N LEU A 197 -9.79 17.56 -8.06
CA LEU A 197 -10.43 18.38 -7.02
C LEU A 197 -11.50 19.31 -7.61
N GLY A 198 -11.31 19.79 -8.84
CA GLY A 198 -12.32 20.57 -9.56
C GLY A 198 -13.61 19.80 -9.87
N ARG A 199 -13.65 18.48 -9.68
CA ARG A 199 -14.86 17.64 -9.81
C ARG A 199 -15.65 17.51 -8.51
N ILE A 200 -15.12 18.02 -7.40
CA ILE A 200 -15.79 17.99 -6.09
C ILE A 200 -16.58 19.28 -5.92
N GLU A 201 -17.87 19.18 -5.61
CA GLU A 201 -18.70 20.35 -5.32
C GLU A 201 -18.35 20.93 -3.93
N PRO A 202 -18.14 22.25 -3.82
CA PRO A 202 -17.95 22.90 -2.52
C PRO A 202 -19.18 22.72 -1.63
N THR A 203 -19.00 22.11 -0.46
CA THR A 203 -20.08 21.94 0.54
C THR A 203 -20.23 23.17 1.45
N VAL A 204 -19.20 24.01 1.52
CA VAL A 204 -19.16 25.22 2.33
C VAL A 204 -18.95 26.42 1.40
N SER A 205 -19.92 27.34 1.38
CA SER A 205 -19.77 28.61 0.67
C SER A 205 -18.81 29.52 1.44
N ILE A 206 -17.65 29.79 0.87
CA ILE A 206 -16.72 30.81 1.39
C ILE A 206 -17.13 32.14 0.75
N THR A 207 -17.69 33.05 1.54
CA THR A 207 -17.89 34.45 1.13
C THR A 207 -16.61 35.23 1.38
N GLU A 208 -15.90 35.59 0.30
CA GLU A 208 -14.77 36.52 0.39
C GLU A 208 -15.26 37.94 0.69
N ASP A 209 -14.60 38.64 1.61
CA ASP A 209 -14.89 40.05 1.90
C ASP A 209 -14.35 40.91 0.75
N THR A 210 -15.24 41.29 -0.15
CA THR A 210 -14.92 42.07 -1.35
C THR A 210 -14.45 43.50 -1.05
N ALA A 211 -14.50 43.94 0.22
CA ALA A 211 -13.95 45.21 0.67
C ALA A 211 -12.44 45.14 1.00
N ASP A 212 -11.85 43.95 1.06
CA ASP A 212 -10.41 43.81 1.30
C ASP A 212 -9.61 44.16 0.04
N ALA A 213 -8.60 45.01 0.20
CA ALA A 213 -7.70 45.40 -0.88
C ALA A 213 -6.69 44.30 -1.25
N TRP A 214 -6.59 43.23 -0.44
CA TRP A 214 -5.66 42.11 -0.61
C TRP A 214 -6.38 40.78 -0.85
N LEU A 215 -7.31 40.76 -1.81
CA LEU A 215 -8.03 39.56 -2.23
C LEU A 215 -7.09 38.43 -2.68
N SER A 216 -7.51 37.19 -2.45
CA SER A 216 -6.82 36.00 -2.94
C SER A 216 -6.76 36.00 -4.47
N PRO A 217 -5.59 35.72 -5.09
CA PRO A 217 -5.52 35.53 -6.54
C PRO A 217 -6.17 34.22 -6.99
N LEU A 218 -6.45 33.31 -6.05
CA LEU A 218 -7.18 32.07 -6.24
C LEU A 218 -8.60 32.30 -5.73
N ALA A 219 -9.41 33.05 -6.48
CA ALA A 219 -10.83 33.19 -6.18
C ALA A 219 -11.56 31.91 -6.60
N GLY A 220 -12.48 31.44 -5.74
CA GLY A 220 -13.22 30.18 -5.88
C GLY A 220 -14.09 30.06 -7.14
#